data_AF-A0A4S1WGW5-F1
#
_entry.id   AF-A0A4S1WGW5-F1
#
_cell.length_a   1.000
_cell.length_b   1.000
_cell.length_c   1.000
_cell.angle_alpha   90.00
_cell.angle_beta   90.00
_cell.angle_gamma   90.00
#
_symmetry.space_group_name_H-M   'P 1'
#
loop_
_entity.id
_entity.type
_entity.pdbx_description
1 polymer ?
#
loop_
_entity_poly.entity_id
_entity_poly.type
_entity_poly.pdbx_seq_one_letter_code
_entity_poly.pdbx_strand_id
1 'polypeptide(L)'
;MRIAILPTLAAAALLPGAATAQGTAARETVRCAFNDGPERACVFTDQAGRGGAHRMTFTGPGIRVTFVGRANSGWWSGQLNGRPAMGFERNRGNVVYSTTDLGTRFAWWYPRNAHGTY
;
A
#
# COMPACT_ATOMS: atom_id res chain seq x y z
N MET A 1 66.23 -29.76 -26.65
CA MET A 1 65.51 -30.38 -25.51
C MET A 1 65.14 -29.28 -24.53
N ARG A 2 63.85 -28.89 -24.47
CA ARG A 2 63.13 -28.39 -23.29
C ARG A 2 61.70 -28.06 -23.68
N ILE A 3 60.81 -28.95 -23.24
CA ILE A 3 59.36 -28.84 -23.23
C ILE A 3 58.98 -27.82 -22.15
N ALA A 4 58.04 -26.93 -22.44
CA ALA A 4 57.33 -26.18 -21.42
C ALA A 4 55.84 -26.16 -21.77
N ILE A 5 55.09 -27.04 -21.10
CA ILE A 5 53.63 -27.07 -21.03
C ILE A 5 53.24 -26.06 -19.94
N LEU A 6 52.28 -25.17 -20.22
CA LEU A 6 51.60 -24.38 -19.19
C LEU A 6 50.09 -24.43 -19.40
N PRO A 7 49.30 -24.35 -18.31
CA PRO A 7 48.03 -25.06 -18.18
C PRO A 7 46.81 -24.19 -18.46
N THR A 8 45.73 -24.89 -18.82
CA THR A 8 44.34 -24.44 -18.94
C THR A 8 43.82 -23.72 -17.71
N LEU A 9 43.31 -22.50 -17.88
CA LEU A 9 42.48 -21.78 -16.91
C LEU A 9 41.01 -21.89 -17.34
N ALA A 10 40.24 -22.71 -16.63
CA ALA A 10 38.79 -22.76 -16.73
C ALA A 10 38.18 -21.64 -15.87
N ALA A 11 37.60 -20.62 -16.50
CA ALA A 11 36.86 -19.57 -15.82
C ALA A 11 35.39 -20.01 -15.62
N ALA A 12 35.04 -20.44 -14.41
CA ALA A 12 33.65 -20.66 -14.02
C ALA A 12 32.96 -19.30 -13.78
N ALA A 13 32.08 -18.90 -14.70
CA ALA A 13 31.25 -17.72 -14.55
C ALA A 13 30.10 -18.00 -13.56
N LEU A 14 30.22 -17.47 -12.34
CA LEU A 14 29.14 -17.41 -11.36
C LEU A 14 28.09 -16.38 -11.85
N LEU A 15 26.92 -16.86 -12.24
CA LEU A 15 25.74 -16.03 -12.50
C LEU A 15 25.23 -15.44 -11.17
N PRO A 16 25.15 -14.11 -11.01
CA PRO A 16 24.53 -13.51 -9.83
C PRO A 16 23.01 -13.71 -9.90
N GLY A 17 22.46 -14.43 -8.93
CA GLY A 17 21.02 -14.59 -8.76
C GLY A 17 20.36 -13.26 -8.46
N ALA A 18 19.41 -12.85 -9.30
CA ALA A 18 18.56 -11.70 -9.06
C ALA A 18 17.54 -12.04 -7.97
N ALA A 19 17.86 -11.69 -6.72
CA ALA A 19 16.88 -11.67 -5.64
C ALA A 19 15.91 -10.52 -5.89
N THR A 20 14.69 -10.82 -6.31
CA THR A 20 13.61 -9.82 -6.34
C THR A 20 13.21 -9.50 -4.91
N ALA A 21 13.56 -8.30 -4.45
CA ALA A 21 13.10 -7.76 -3.18
C ALA A 21 11.56 -7.61 -3.22
N GLN A 22 10.87 -8.54 -2.57
CA GLN A 22 9.45 -8.38 -2.25
C GLN A 22 9.39 -7.38 -1.08
N GLY A 23 9.03 -6.14 -1.39
CA GLY A 23 8.92 -5.06 -0.41
C GLY A 23 8.01 -5.47 0.75
N THR A 24 8.56 -5.42 1.96
CA THR A 24 7.82 -5.59 3.21
C THR A 24 6.75 -4.50 3.29
N ALA A 25 5.48 -4.90 3.38
CA ALA A 25 4.39 -3.97 3.68
C ALA A 25 4.70 -3.27 5.02
N ALA A 26 5.05 -1.99 4.96
CA ALA A 26 5.35 -1.22 6.17
C ALA A 26 4.06 -1.11 6.99
N ARG A 27 4.13 -1.56 8.24
CA ARG A 27 3.04 -1.45 9.20
C ARG A 27 3.16 -0.12 9.90
N GLU A 28 2.20 0.77 9.66
CA GLU A 28 2.24 2.14 10.16
C GLU A 28 1.04 2.41 11.08
N THR A 29 1.18 3.38 11.99
CA THR A 29 0.06 3.85 12.81
C THR A 29 -0.53 5.11 12.20
N VAL A 30 -1.83 5.07 11.92
CA VAL A 30 -2.61 6.16 11.36
C VAL A 30 -3.79 6.49 12.27
N ARG A 31 -4.41 7.64 12.04
CA ARG A 31 -5.77 7.92 12.50
C ARG A 31 -6.76 7.51 11.44
N CYS A 32 -7.92 7.04 11.86
CA CYS A 32 -8.96 6.53 10.99
C CYS A 32 -10.34 6.90 11.53
N ALA A 33 -11.29 7.17 10.63
CA ALA A 33 -12.68 7.44 10.94
C ALA A 33 -13.59 6.73 9.94
N PHE A 34 -14.71 6.18 10.43
CA PHE A 34 -15.72 5.51 9.61
C PHE A 34 -17.01 6.32 9.66
N ASN A 35 -17.61 6.60 8.51
CA ASN A 35 -18.85 7.36 8.37
C ASN A 35 -18.88 8.69 9.15
N ASP A 36 -17.78 9.45 9.09
CA ASP A 36 -17.56 10.69 9.85
C ASP A 36 -17.69 10.56 11.39
N GLY A 37 -17.61 9.32 11.89
CA GLY A 37 -17.57 9.05 13.33
C GLY A 37 -16.26 9.51 13.99
N PRO A 38 -16.11 9.28 15.30
CA PRO A 38 -14.92 9.69 16.04
C PRO A 38 -13.64 9.06 15.48
N GLU A 39 -12.56 9.83 15.44
CA GLU A 39 -11.24 9.33 15.05
C GLU A 39 -10.71 8.29 16.05
N ARG A 40 -9.98 7.31 15.55
CA ARG A 40 -9.35 6.25 16.34
C ARG A 40 -7.96 5.93 15.80
N ALA A 41 -7.11 5.33 16.62
CA ALA A 41 -5.85 4.79 16.13
C ALA A 41 -6.10 3.50 15.34
N CYS A 42 -5.55 3.43 14.12
CA CYS A 42 -5.52 2.24 13.29
C CYS A 42 -4.08 1.85 12.95
N VAL A 43 -3.88 0.56 12.78
CA VAL A 43 -2.75 -0.01 12.08
C VAL A 43 -3.07 -0.02 10.58
N PHE A 44 -2.23 0.64 9.80
CA PHE A 44 -2.26 0.65 8.34
C PHE A 44 -1.20 -0.31 7.78
N THR A 45 -1.57 -1.07 6.77
CA THR A 45 -0.65 -1.81 5.91
C THR A 45 -1.02 -1.58 4.46
N ASP A 46 -0.03 -1.34 3.62
CA ASP A 46 -0.20 -1.27 2.17
C ASP A 46 0.54 -2.43 1.50
N GLN A 47 -0.17 -3.12 0.61
CA GLN A 47 0.41 -4.12 -0.27
C GLN A 47 0.16 -3.73 -1.71
N ALA A 48 1.23 -3.33 -2.41
CA ALA A 48 1.22 -3.15 -3.84
C ALA A 48 0.97 -4.49 -4.55
N GLY A 49 -0.05 -4.50 -5.41
CA GLY A 49 -0.43 -5.61 -6.28
C GLY A 49 0.02 -5.39 -7.73
N ARG A 50 -0.24 -6.39 -8.57
CA ARG A 50 0.07 -6.29 -10.01
C ARG A 50 -0.81 -5.25 -10.69
N GLY A 51 -0.21 -4.47 -11.61
CA GLY A 51 -0.94 -3.45 -12.37
C GLY A 51 -1.33 -2.21 -11.55
N GLY A 52 -0.50 -1.81 -10.58
CA GLY A 52 -0.64 -0.55 -9.85
C GLY A 52 -1.80 -0.48 -8.85
N ALA A 53 -2.44 -1.61 -8.54
CA ALA A 53 -3.47 -1.68 -7.52
C ALA A 53 -2.83 -1.87 -6.14
N HIS A 54 -3.30 -1.15 -5.13
CA HIS A 54 -2.88 -1.26 -3.76
C HIS A 54 -3.98 -1.91 -2.92
N ARG A 55 -3.61 -2.88 -2.07
CA ARG A 55 -4.49 -3.42 -1.03
C ARG A 55 -4.09 -2.77 0.30
N MET A 56 -4.88 -1.79 0.70
CA MET A 56 -4.73 -1.06 1.94
C MET A 56 -5.63 -1.68 3.00
N THR A 57 -5.06 -2.07 4.14
CA THR A 57 -5.81 -2.63 5.26
C THR A 57 -5.63 -1.76 6.50
N PHE A 58 -6.74 -1.52 7.19
CA PHE A 58 -6.80 -0.72 8.41
C PHE A 58 -7.41 -1.56 9.53
N THR A 59 -6.68 -1.75 10.61
CA THR A 59 -7.12 -2.58 11.75
C THR A 59 -7.00 -1.81 13.05
N GLY A 60 -8.06 -1.78 13.85
CA GLY A 60 -8.10 -1.14 15.17
C GLY A 60 -9.22 -1.73 16.02
N PRO A 61 -9.43 -1.24 17.24
CA PRO A 61 -10.49 -1.75 18.11
C PRO A 61 -11.87 -1.61 17.44
N GLY A 62 -12.51 -2.72 17.05
CA GLY A 62 -13.78 -2.71 16.33
C GLY A 62 -13.72 -2.15 14.90
N ILE A 63 -12.53 -1.98 14.32
CA ILE A 63 -12.34 -1.51 12.94
C ILE A 63 -11.54 -2.57 12.18
N ARG A 64 -12.11 -3.03 11.06
CA ARG A 64 -11.39 -3.75 10.01
C ARG A 64 -11.89 -3.27 8.66
N VAL A 65 -11.08 -2.49 7.97
CA VAL A 65 -11.40 -1.91 6.67
C VAL A 65 -10.34 -2.30 5.66
N THR A 66 -10.78 -2.67 4.46
CA THR A 66 -9.91 -2.96 3.33
C THR A 66 -10.33 -2.08 2.15
N PHE A 67 -9.39 -1.28 1.64
CA PHE A 67 -9.53 -0.60 0.37
C PHE A 67 -8.61 -1.25 -0.65
N VAL A 68 -9.14 -1.64 -1.80
CA VAL A 68 -8.34 -2.13 -2.92
C VAL A 68 -8.55 -1.20 -4.10
N GLY A 69 -7.54 -0.43 -4.49
CA GLY A 69 -7.70 0.57 -5.53
C GLY A 69 -6.43 0.92 -6.28
N ARG A 70 -6.61 1.54 -7.44
CA ARG A 70 -5.53 2.12 -8.26
C ARG A 70 -5.54 3.63 -8.09
N ALA A 71 -4.36 4.21 -7.88
CA ALA A 71 -4.18 5.65 -7.91
C ALA A 71 -4.17 6.16 -9.34
N ASN A 72 -4.91 7.25 -9.60
CA ASN A 72 -4.91 8.01 -10.84
C ASN A 72 -4.85 9.49 -10.44
N SER A 73 -3.74 10.17 -10.72
CA SER A 73 -3.50 11.62 -10.46
C SER A 73 -4.55 12.35 -9.60
N GLY A 74 -4.46 12.20 -8.28
CA GLY A 74 -5.31 12.91 -7.30
C GLY A 74 -6.56 12.15 -6.83
N TRP A 75 -6.89 11.01 -7.44
CA TRP A 75 -8.02 10.18 -7.04
C TRP A 75 -7.69 8.68 -7.12
N TRP A 76 -8.55 7.86 -6.53
CA TRP A 76 -8.43 6.41 -6.50
C TRP A 76 -9.71 5.77 -7.00
N SER A 77 -9.58 4.73 -7.82
CA SER A 77 -10.70 3.87 -8.23
C SER A 77 -10.53 2.48 -7.62
N GLY A 78 -11.58 1.91 -7.02
CA GLY A 78 -11.44 0.59 -6.44
C GLY A 78 -12.66 0.06 -5.71
N GLN A 79 -12.39 -0.66 -4.63
CA GLN A 79 -13.40 -1.24 -3.76
C GLN A 79 -13.10 -0.96 -2.30
N LEU A 80 -14.12 -0.53 -1.55
CA LEU A 80 -14.11 -0.40 -0.09
C LEU A 80 -14.90 -1.57 0.49
N ASN A 81 -14.22 -2.46 1.24
CA ASN A 81 -14.79 -3.68 1.79
C ASN A 81 -15.55 -4.54 0.75
N GLY A 82 -15.01 -4.61 -0.47
CA GLY A 82 -15.59 -5.38 -1.58
C GLY A 82 -16.70 -4.65 -2.36
N ARG A 83 -17.07 -3.43 -1.97
CA ARG A 83 -18.06 -2.61 -2.70
C ARG A 83 -17.37 -1.57 -3.57
N PRO A 84 -17.87 -1.27 -4.78
CA PRO A 84 -17.33 -0.21 -5.63
C PRO A 84 -17.14 1.11 -4.86
N ALA A 85 -15.97 1.73 -5.01
CA ALA A 85 -15.59 2.92 -4.25
C ALA A 85 -14.68 3.85 -5.04
N MET A 86 -14.72 5.13 -4.68
CA MET A 86 -13.73 6.12 -5.11
C MET A 86 -13.06 6.74 -3.90
N GLY A 87 -11.78 7.07 -4.06
CA GLY A 87 -11.00 7.78 -3.06
C GLY A 87 -10.38 9.06 -3.59
N PHE A 88 -10.05 9.97 -2.69
CA PHE A 88 -9.34 11.19 -3.01
C PHE A 88 -8.55 11.65 -1.80
N GLU A 89 -7.52 12.45 -2.05
CA GLU A 89 -6.79 13.13 -0.98
C GLU A 89 -7.63 14.28 -0.43
N ARG A 90 -7.76 14.38 0.89
CA ARG A 90 -8.38 15.52 1.57
C ARG A 90 -7.47 15.96 2.71
N ASN A 91 -6.98 17.19 2.65
CA ASN A 91 -6.20 17.83 3.72
C ASN A 91 -5.03 16.98 4.24
N ARG A 92 -4.21 16.38 3.35
CA ARG A 92 -3.11 15.47 3.70
C ARG A 92 -3.53 14.16 4.40
N GLY A 93 -4.82 13.87 4.39
CA GLY A 93 -5.42 12.57 4.61
C GLY A 93 -6.05 12.04 3.33
N ASN A 94 -6.71 10.89 3.43
CA ASN A 94 -7.43 10.28 2.32
C ASN A 94 -8.85 9.97 2.79
N VAL A 95 -9.79 10.10 1.86
CA VAL A 95 -11.18 9.68 2.06
C VAL A 95 -11.54 8.74 0.92
N VAL A 96 -12.19 7.63 1.25
CA VAL A 96 -12.82 6.71 0.30
C VAL A 96 -14.29 6.58 0.63
N TYR A 97 -15.15 6.59 -0.38
CA TYR A 97 -16.60 6.40 -0.24
C TYR A 97 -17.09 5.34 -1.21
N SER A 98 -18.10 4.58 -0.77
CA SER A 98 -18.79 3.63 -1.63
C SER A 98 -19.58 4.39 -2.69
N THR A 99 -19.45 4.00 -3.95
CA THR A 99 -20.20 4.64 -5.05
C THR A 99 -21.63 4.10 -5.19
N THR A 100 -21.96 3.03 -4.47
CA THR A 100 -23.31 2.46 -4.40
C THR A 100 -24.06 2.86 -3.13
N ASP A 101 -23.36 3.43 -2.16
CA ASP A 101 -23.90 3.91 -0.88
C ASP A 101 -23.03 5.05 -0.36
N LEU A 102 -23.44 6.29 -0.64
CA LEU A 102 -22.68 7.48 -0.25
C LEU A 102 -22.63 7.71 1.28
N GLY A 103 -23.44 6.97 2.06
CA GLY A 103 -23.36 6.94 3.51
C GLY A 103 -22.12 6.20 4.01
N THR A 104 -21.65 5.19 3.26
CA THR A 104 -20.45 4.42 3.60
C THR A 104 -19.20 5.14 3.13
N ARG A 105 -18.41 5.63 4.09
CA ARG A 105 -17.14 6.30 3.86
C ARG A 105 -16.11 5.96 4.93
N PHE A 106 -14.85 5.98 4.54
CA PHE A 106 -13.72 5.75 5.43
C PHE A 106 -12.65 6.80 5.15
N ALA A 107 -12.11 7.37 6.22
CA ALA A 107 -11.04 8.35 6.15
C ALA A 107 -9.84 7.89 6.96
N TRP A 108 -8.64 8.21 6.49
CA TRP A 108 -7.41 7.98 7.25
C TRP A 108 -6.38 9.08 7.01
N TRP A 109 -5.56 9.35 8.02
CA TRP A 109 -4.47 10.32 7.96
C TRP A 109 -3.35 9.94 8.91
N TYR A 110 -2.13 10.37 8.60
CA TYR A 110 -1.01 10.21 9.52
C TYR A 110 -1.19 11.13 10.74
N PRO A 111 -0.74 10.75 11.94
CA PRO A 111 -0.94 11.55 13.15
C PRO A 111 -0.43 12.99 13.04
N ARG A 112 0.63 13.22 12.23
CA ARG A 112 1.21 14.55 11.98
C ARG A 112 0.46 15.39 10.94
N ASN A 113 -0.53 14.79 10.26
CA ASN A 113 -1.28 15.39 9.17
C ASN A 113 -2.74 15.67 9.54
N ALA A 114 -3.12 15.59 10.82
CA ALA A 114 -4.47 15.87 11.27
C ALA A 114 -4.80 17.36 11.07
N HIS A 115 -5.48 17.70 9.97
CA HIS A 115 -5.97 19.06 9.72
C HIS A 115 -7.45 19.05 9.31
N GLY A 116 -8.30 19.44 10.27
CA GLY A 116 -9.59 20.11 10.08
C GLY A 116 -10.66 19.39 9.26
N THR A 117 -11.75 19.00 9.93
CA THR A 117 -13.08 18.94 9.31
C THR A 117 -13.53 20.38 9.02
N TYR A 118 -13.47 20.81 7.76
CA TYR A 118 -14.25 21.95 7.27
C TYR A 118 -15.39 21.42 6.41
#